data_AF-A0A815Q2N7-F1
#
_entry.id   AF-A0A815Q2N7-F1
#
_cell.length_a   1.000
_cell.length_b   1.000
_cell.length_c   1.000
_cell.angle_alpha   90.00
_cell.angle_beta   90.00
_cell.angle_gamma   90.00
#
_symmetry.space_group_name_H-M   'P 1'
#
loop_
_entity.id
_entity.type
_entity.pdbx_description
1 polymer ?
#
loop_
_entity_poly.entity_id
_entity_poly.type
_entity_poly.pdbx_seq_one_letter_code
_entity_poly.pdbx_strand_id
1 'polypeptide(L)'
;MSHYMIDSSVDFYKIQYELDMPNVSASFERIVLLHIWFLLVLYVQLDLDLHAQQILSSQSKTHYNQSEELCSEMDTFIFVLDENLIDDDTVLTVATWKHFCHFQPTPLERLVTFVTYIRKNVRCLEQLLDENFMKNDYIYFLPLYDDSVNIKFAN
;
A
#
# COMPACT_ATOMS: atom_id res chain seq x y z
N MET A 1 22.60 8.83 -5.81
CA MET A 1 21.26 8.50 -6.32
C MET A 1 20.97 7.11 -5.79
N SER A 2 20.49 7.00 -4.54
CA SER A 2 20.20 5.70 -3.94
C SER A 2 18.92 5.17 -4.56
N HIS A 3 18.99 3.97 -5.14
CA HIS A 3 17.83 3.21 -5.54
C HIS A 3 17.37 2.46 -4.29
N TYR A 4 16.31 2.94 -3.64
CA TYR A 4 15.70 2.22 -2.52
C TYR A 4 15.28 0.83 -3.02
N MET A 5 15.79 -0.23 -2.40
CA MET A 5 15.34 -1.58 -2.69
C MET A 5 14.08 -1.84 -1.87
N ILE A 6 12.95 -2.06 -2.56
CA ILE A 6 11.75 -2.60 -1.96
C ILE A 6 12.04 -4.08 -1.67
N ASP A 7 12.07 -4.46 -0.39
CA ASP A 7 12.21 -5.87 -0.04
C ASP A 7 11.02 -6.65 -0.60
N SER A 8 11.28 -7.82 -1.19
CA SER A 8 10.33 -8.81 -1.74
C SER A 8 9.33 -9.38 -0.72
N SER A 9 9.16 -8.71 0.42
CA SER A 9 8.36 -9.05 1.60
C SER A 9 6.85 -9.07 1.40
N VAL A 10 6.34 -8.67 0.22
CA VAL A 10 4.90 -8.70 -0.06
C VAL A 10 4.45 -10.12 -0.36
N ASP A 11 3.78 -10.74 0.62
CA ASP A 11 3.19 -12.06 0.46
C ASP A 11 1.82 -11.97 -0.25
N PHE A 12 1.88 -11.75 -1.57
CA PHE A 12 0.71 -11.58 -2.44
C PHE A 12 -0.30 -12.73 -2.31
N TYR A 13 0.20 -13.98 -2.25
CA TYR A 13 -0.66 -15.15 -2.18
C TYR A 13 -1.40 -15.24 -0.83
N LYS A 14 -0.74 -14.86 0.26
CA LYS A 14 -1.36 -14.82 1.59
C LYS A 14 -2.46 -13.77 1.66
N ILE A 15 -2.23 -12.57 1.13
CA ILE A 15 -3.25 -11.50 1.06
C ILE A 15 -4.43 -11.92 0.18
N GLN A 16 -4.14 -12.51 -0.97
CA GLN A 16 -5.18 -12.99 -1.90
C GLN A 16 -6.06 -14.07 -1.27
N TYR A 17 -5.44 -15.03 -0.56
CA TYR A 17 -6.17 -16.07 0.17
C TYR A 17 -7.01 -15.47 1.30
N GLU A 18 -6.45 -14.54 2.07
CA GLU A 18 -7.14 -13.91 3.19
C GLU A 18 -8.42 -13.18 2.75
N LEU A 19 -8.37 -12.53 1.60
CA LEU A 19 -9.48 -11.73 1.08
C LEU A 19 -10.42 -12.52 0.17
N ASP A 20 -10.20 -13.84 0.02
CA ASP A 20 -10.92 -14.70 -0.93
C ASP A 20 -10.93 -14.11 -2.36
N MET A 21 -9.83 -13.47 -2.75
CA MET A 21 -9.69 -12.82 -4.05
C MET A 21 -9.44 -13.86 -5.16
N PRO A 22 -10.04 -13.71 -6.34
CA PRO A 22 -9.84 -14.64 -7.45
C PRO A 22 -8.38 -14.62 -7.92
N ASN A 23 -7.88 -15.78 -8.38
CA ASN A 23 -6.54 -15.88 -8.97
C ASN A 23 -6.48 -15.33 -10.41
N VAL A 24 -6.56 -14.01 -10.51
CA VAL A 24 -6.57 -13.24 -11.77
C VAL A 24 -5.72 -11.97 -11.62
N SER A 25 -5.27 -11.41 -12.74
CA SER A 25 -4.41 -10.21 -12.77
C SER A 25 -4.98 -9.03 -11.99
N ALA A 26 -6.30 -8.82 -12.05
CA ALA A 26 -6.97 -7.73 -11.32
C ALA A 26 -6.75 -7.80 -9.80
N SER A 27 -6.68 -9.01 -9.22
CA SER A 27 -6.42 -9.16 -7.78
C SER A 27 -4.99 -8.77 -7.42
N PHE A 28 -4.03 -9.14 -8.28
CA PHE A 28 -2.64 -8.75 -8.12
C PHE A 28 -2.47 -7.24 -8.23
N GLU A 29 -3.11 -6.62 -9.22
CA GLU A 29 -3.10 -5.17 -9.43
C GLU A 29 -3.61 -4.41 -8.21
N ARG A 30 -4.70 -4.84 -7.58
CA ARG A 30 -5.23 -4.21 -6.35
C ARG A 30 -4.24 -4.29 -5.18
N ILE A 31 -3.57 -5.42 -5.00
CA ILE A 31 -2.56 -5.56 -3.94
C ILE A 31 -1.35 -4.68 -4.25
N VAL A 32 -0.90 -4.62 -5.50
CA VAL A 32 0.19 -3.71 -5.92
C VAL A 32 -0.20 -2.25 -5.69
N LEU A 33 -1.41 -1.83 -6.05
CA LEU A 33 -1.90 -0.47 -5.84
C LEU A 33 -1.90 -0.07 -4.36
N LEU A 34 -2.27 -0.98 -3.45
CA LEU A 34 -2.16 -0.74 -2.00
C LEU A 34 -0.73 -0.46 -1.55
N HIS A 35 0.23 -1.22 -2.08
CA HIS A 35 1.64 -1.05 -1.71
C HIS A 35 2.25 0.19 -2.34
N ILE A 36 1.84 0.54 -3.57
CA ILE A 36 2.18 1.84 -4.17
C ILE A 36 1.62 2.97 -3.31
N TRP A 37 0.38 2.85 -2.84
CA TRP A 37 -0.22 3.83 -1.93
C TRP A 37 0.58 3.98 -0.62
N PHE A 38 1.00 2.89 0.01
CA PHE A 38 1.89 2.97 1.18
C PHE A 38 3.17 3.77 0.91
N LEU A 39 3.78 3.58 -0.27
CA LEU A 39 4.97 4.33 -0.68
C LEU A 39 4.64 5.80 -0.97
N LEU A 40 3.45 6.11 -1.49
CA LEU A 40 3.01 7.48 -1.71
C LEU A 40 2.77 8.21 -0.38
N VAL A 41 2.17 7.55 0.62
CA VAL A 41 2.04 8.09 1.97
C VAL A 41 3.41 8.47 2.53
N LEU A 42 4.39 7.56 2.43
CA LEU A 42 5.79 7.83 2.82
C LEU A 42 6.39 9.00 2.03
N TYR A 43 6.16 9.05 0.71
CA TYR A 43 6.72 10.06 -0.18
C TYR A 43 6.18 11.46 0.10
N VAL A 44 4.86 11.60 0.32
CA VAL A 44 4.20 12.86 0.69
C VAL A 44 4.71 13.34 2.05
N GLN A 45 4.85 12.45 3.02
CA GLN A 45 5.37 12.80 4.35
C GLN A 45 6.85 13.21 4.34
N LEU A 46 7.64 12.75 3.37
CA LEU A 46 9.04 13.15 3.18
C LEU A 46 9.24 14.54 2.57
N ASP A 47 8.17 15.24 2.19
CA ASP A 47 8.23 16.56 1.56
C ASP A 47 9.17 16.58 0.32
N LEU A 48 9.19 15.48 -0.45
CA LEU A 48 9.93 15.37 -1.72
C LEU A 48 9.22 16.11 -2.87
N ASP A 49 8.69 17.29 -2.57
CA ASP A 49 7.95 18.18 -3.47
C ASP A 49 8.77 18.57 -4.72
N LEU A 50 10.11 18.57 -4.60
CA LEU A 50 10.99 18.98 -5.70
C LEU A 50 11.21 17.91 -6.78
N HIS A 51 10.97 16.62 -6.50
CA HIS A 51 11.15 15.53 -7.48
C HIS A 51 9.83 15.06 -8.12
N ALA A 52 8.70 15.20 -7.43
CA ALA A 52 7.39 14.78 -7.93
C ALA A 52 7.00 15.58 -9.18
N GLN A 53 7.24 16.88 -9.18
CA GLN A 53 6.94 17.74 -10.33
C GLN A 53 7.81 17.38 -11.56
N GLN A 54 9.03 16.85 -11.37
CA GLN A 54 9.91 16.44 -12.48
C GLN A 54 9.52 15.07 -13.06
N ILE A 55 9.05 14.13 -12.22
CA ILE A 55 8.61 12.81 -12.67
C ILE A 55 7.23 12.88 -13.33
N LEU A 56 6.31 13.69 -12.78
CA LEU A 56 4.97 13.89 -13.36
C LEU A 56 5.01 14.71 -14.66
N SER A 57 5.93 15.67 -14.79
CA SER A 57 6.08 16.46 -16.03
C SER A 57 6.83 15.73 -17.15
N SER A 58 7.50 14.61 -16.86
CA SER A 58 8.26 13.82 -17.85
C SER A 58 7.48 12.68 -18.49
N GLN A 59 6.20 12.48 -18.14
CA GLN A 59 5.35 11.55 -18.89
C GLN A 59 4.86 12.19 -20.19
N SER A 60 5.60 11.92 -21.27
CA SER A 60 5.19 12.22 -22.64
C SER A 60 3.95 11.40 -23.04
N LYS A 61 2.97 12.09 -23.61
CA LYS A 61 1.74 11.55 -24.20
C LYS A 61 2.02 10.43 -25.21
N THR A 62 1.82 9.17 -24.81
CA THR A 62 1.53 8.06 -25.73
C THR A 62 0.91 6.90 -24.96
N HIS A 63 -0.28 6.45 -25.40
CA HIS A 63 -1.22 5.46 -24.83
C HIS A 63 -2.44 6.05 -24.10
N TYR A 64 -3.28 6.72 -24.89
CA TYR A 64 -4.53 7.34 -24.47
C TYR A 64 -5.70 6.35 -24.57
N ASN A 65 -6.58 6.35 -23.57
CA ASN A 65 -7.88 5.66 -23.42
C ASN A 65 -7.91 4.52 -22.38
N GLN A 66 -7.02 3.52 -22.41
CA GLN A 66 -6.98 2.50 -21.33
C GLN A 66 -6.23 2.98 -20.09
N SER A 67 -5.32 3.95 -20.26
CA SER A 67 -4.55 4.58 -19.19
C SER A 67 -5.41 5.52 -18.33
N GLU A 68 -6.35 6.27 -18.92
CA GLU A 68 -7.18 7.21 -18.15
C GLU A 68 -8.14 6.50 -17.19
N GLU A 69 -8.73 5.37 -17.59
CA GLU A 69 -9.63 4.60 -16.73
C GLU A 69 -8.86 3.96 -15.57
N LEU A 70 -7.70 3.36 -15.84
CA LEU A 70 -6.83 2.79 -14.81
C LEU A 70 -6.30 3.86 -13.84
N CYS A 71 -5.86 5.02 -14.35
CA CYS A 71 -5.45 6.15 -13.52
C CYS A 71 -6.63 6.67 -12.69
N SER A 72 -7.82 6.79 -13.25
CA SER A 72 -9.01 7.22 -12.52
C SER A 72 -9.41 6.25 -11.42
N GLU A 73 -9.30 4.93 -11.65
CA GLU A 73 -9.53 3.92 -10.61
C GLU A 73 -8.48 3.98 -9.51
N MET A 74 -7.22 4.18 -9.89
CA MET A 74 -6.11 4.35 -8.95
C MET A 74 -6.28 5.61 -8.10
N ASP A 75 -6.61 6.75 -8.70
CA ASP A 75 -6.86 8.02 -8.01
C ASP A 75 -8.04 7.88 -7.04
N THR A 76 -9.13 7.21 -7.46
CA THR A 76 -10.27 6.94 -6.59
C THR A 76 -9.89 6.07 -5.41
N PHE A 77 -9.12 5.00 -5.66
CA PHE A 77 -8.66 4.07 -4.63
C PHE A 77 -7.75 4.77 -3.62
N ILE A 78 -6.78 5.55 -4.09
CA ILE A 78 -5.86 6.34 -3.24
C ILE A 78 -6.64 7.36 -2.42
N PHE A 79 -7.53 8.13 -3.05
CA PHE A 79 -8.34 9.13 -2.36
C PHE A 79 -9.18 8.52 -1.24
N VAL A 80 -9.85 7.39 -1.52
CA VAL A 80 -10.62 6.67 -0.52
C VAL A 80 -9.71 6.20 0.63
N LEU A 81 -8.55 5.62 0.35
CA LEU A 81 -7.64 5.20 1.41
C LEU A 81 -7.15 6.38 2.25
N ASP A 82 -6.79 7.51 1.64
CA ASP A 82 -6.33 8.72 2.33
C ASP A 82 -7.42 9.30 3.26
N GLU A 83 -8.65 9.45 2.76
CA GLU A 83 -9.77 9.97 3.54
C GLU A 83 -10.08 9.05 4.73
N ASN A 84 -10.09 7.73 4.48
CA ASN A 84 -10.52 6.74 5.46
C ASN A 84 -9.38 6.34 6.42
N LEU A 85 -8.13 6.72 6.13
CA LEU A 85 -6.98 6.50 7.02
C LEU A 85 -7.04 7.39 8.26
N ILE A 86 -7.56 8.61 8.16
CA ILE A 86 -7.62 9.54 9.30
C ILE A 86 -8.76 9.15 10.26
N ASP A 87 -9.77 8.45 9.75
CA ASP A 87 -10.99 8.07 10.47
C ASP A 87 -10.88 6.75 11.25
N ASP A 88 -12.01 6.31 11.83
CA ASP A 88 -12.15 5.06 12.60
C ASP A 88 -11.95 3.80 11.73
N ASP A 89 -11.51 2.71 12.36
CA ASP A 89 -11.29 1.41 11.71
C ASP A 89 -12.55 0.87 11.05
N THR A 90 -13.74 1.25 11.53
CA THR A 90 -15.02 0.94 10.88
C THR A 90 -15.09 1.49 9.45
N VAL A 91 -14.61 2.73 9.26
CA VAL A 91 -14.65 3.45 7.99
C VAL A 91 -13.63 2.87 7.01
N LEU A 92 -12.40 2.63 7.48
CA LEU A 92 -11.37 1.93 6.72
C LEU A 92 -11.76 0.50 6.35
N THR A 93 -12.48 -0.21 7.22
CA THR A 93 -13.01 -1.56 6.96
C THR A 93 -13.99 -1.54 5.79
N VAL A 94 -14.93 -0.59 5.78
CA VAL A 94 -15.91 -0.46 4.69
C VAL A 94 -15.25 -0.08 3.38
N ALA A 95 -14.31 0.86 3.38
CA ALA A 95 -13.52 1.22 2.20
C ALA A 95 -12.75 0.02 1.64
N THR A 96 -12.08 -0.72 2.52
CA THR A 96 -11.30 -1.90 2.16
C THR A 96 -12.19 -2.99 1.56
N TRP A 97 -13.33 -3.27 2.18
CA TRP A 97 -14.32 -4.22 1.65
C TRP A 97 -14.78 -3.81 0.24
N LYS A 98 -15.12 -2.52 0.08
CA LYS A 98 -15.53 -1.95 -1.20
C LYS A 98 -14.48 -2.01 -2.28
N HIS A 99 -13.19 -2.18 -1.99
CA HIS A 99 -12.17 -2.22 -3.06
C HIS A 99 -11.64 -3.62 -3.32
N PHE A 100 -11.63 -4.50 -2.31
CA PHE A 100 -11.02 -5.82 -2.39
C PHE A 100 -12.04 -6.97 -2.47
N CYS A 101 -13.23 -6.81 -1.89
CA CYS A 101 -14.17 -7.91 -1.66
C CYS A 101 -15.35 -7.93 -2.66
N HIS A 102 -15.22 -7.28 -3.82
CA HIS A 102 -16.26 -7.30 -4.87
C HIS A 102 -16.55 -8.70 -5.41
N PHE A 103 -15.60 -9.62 -5.28
CA PHE A 103 -15.65 -10.92 -5.94
C PHE A 103 -16.41 -11.95 -5.13
N GLN A 104 -16.29 -11.93 -3.79
CA GLN A 104 -16.98 -12.85 -2.88
C GLN A 104 -17.17 -12.21 -1.49
N PRO A 105 -18.16 -12.66 -0.71
CA PRO A 105 -18.30 -12.24 0.68
C PRO A 105 -17.11 -12.73 1.51
N THR A 106 -16.20 -11.82 1.86
CA THR A 106 -15.09 -12.10 2.77
C THR A 106 -15.59 -12.09 4.23
N PRO A 107 -15.21 -13.07 5.07
CA PRO A 107 -15.54 -13.05 6.50
C PRO A 107 -15.01 -11.79 7.19
N LEU A 108 -15.80 -11.21 8.11
CA LEU A 108 -15.45 -9.96 8.80
C LEU A 108 -14.10 -10.06 9.52
N GLU A 109 -13.79 -11.21 10.14
CA GLU A 109 -12.53 -11.45 10.86
C GLU A 109 -11.31 -11.28 9.95
N ARG A 110 -11.38 -11.79 8.72
CA ARG A 110 -10.29 -11.69 7.73
C ARG A 110 -10.12 -10.25 7.23
N LEU A 111 -11.24 -9.55 7.05
CA LEU A 111 -11.23 -8.13 6.69
C LEU A 111 -10.61 -7.28 7.79
N VAL A 112 -10.91 -7.56 9.07
CA VAL A 112 -10.29 -6.89 10.23
C VAL A 112 -8.79 -7.18 10.29
N THR A 113 -8.36 -8.41 10.03
CA THR A 113 -6.94 -8.76 9.92
C THR A 113 -6.25 -7.93 8.83
N PHE A 114 -6.89 -7.77 7.68
CA PHE A 114 -6.33 -6.99 6.58
C PHE A 114 -6.28 -5.49 6.87
N VAL A 115 -7.30 -4.93 7.51
CA VAL A 115 -7.30 -3.53 7.97
C VAL A 115 -6.20 -3.30 9.01
N THR A 116 -6.00 -4.25 9.93
CA THR A 116 -4.90 -4.22 10.89
C THR A 116 -3.54 -4.22 10.19
N TYR A 117 -3.40 -5.02 9.13
CA TYR A 117 -2.23 -5.02 8.27
C TYR A 117 -1.97 -3.68 7.57
N ILE A 118 -3.01 -3.01 7.07
CA ILE A 118 -2.90 -1.67 6.49
C ILE A 118 -2.39 -0.68 7.54
N ARG A 119 -3.04 -0.65 8.71
CA ARG A 119 -2.70 0.25 9.82
C ARG A 119 -1.27 0.07 10.32
N LYS A 120 -0.82 -1.17 10.50
CA LYS A 120 0.53 -1.42 11.02
C LYS A 120 1.61 -1.06 9.99
N ASN A 121 1.35 -1.26 8.70
CA ASN A 121 2.29 -0.84 7.65
C ASN A 121 2.40 0.68 7.55
N VAL A 122 1.28 1.41 7.60
CA VAL A 122 1.30 2.88 7.65
C VAL A 122 2.12 3.38 8.84
N ARG A 123 1.83 2.87 10.05
CA ARG A 123 2.58 3.26 11.26
C ARG A 123 4.07 2.92 11.18
N CYS A 124 4.41 1.76 10.61
CA CYS A 124 5.80 1.35 10.41
C CYS A 124 6.52 2.33 9.49
N LEU A 125 5.87 2.76 8.40
CA LEU A 125 6.43 3.71 7.45
C LEU A 125 6.58 5.10 8.06
N GLU A 126 5.60 5.56 8.85
CA GLU A 126 5.69 6.81 9.62
C GLU A 126 6.88 6.80 10.59
N GLN A 127 7.09 5.70 11.31
CA GLN A 127 8.22 5.56 12.24
C GLN A 127 9.58 5.53 11.54
N LEU A 128 9.65 4.94 10.35
CA LEU A 128 10.89 4.94 9.54
C LEU A 128 11.33 6.36 9.17
N LEU A 129 10.40 7.31 9.03
CA LEU A 129 10.71 8.72 8.79
C LEU A 129 11.36 9.38 10.01
N ASP A 130 10.84 9.10 11.20
CA ASP A 130 11.35 9.65 12.46
C ASP A 130 12.76 9.13 12.80
N GLU A 131 13.09 7.89 12.42
CA GLU A 131 14.34 7.23 12.82
C GLU A 131 15.56 7.51 11.92
N ASN A 132 15.60 8.61 11.17
CA ASN A 132 16.57 8.88 10.11
C ASN A 132 16.54 7.81 9.00
N PHE A 133 15.43 7.75 8.26
CA PHE A 133 15.25 7.05 6.98
C PHE A 133 16.51 7.05 6.08
N MET A 134 17.28 8.14 6.10
CA MET A 134 18.54 8.34 5.37
C MET A 134 19.68 7.36 5.72
N LYS A 135 19.57 6.56 6.79
CA LYS A 135 20.62 5.60 7.20
C LYS A 135 20.44 4.19 6.64
N ASN A 136 19.22 3.77 6.35
CA ASN A 136 18.91 2.43 5.85
C ASN A 136 18.21 2.56 4.50
N ASP A 137 18.91 2.23 3.40
CA ASP A 137 18.41 2.31 2.01
C ASP A 137 17.28 1.30 1.67
N TYR A 138 16.54 0.80 2.67
CA TYR A 138 15.57 -0.29 2.53
C TYR A 138 14.20 0.12 3.07
N ILE A 139 13.19 -0.09 2.23
CA ILE A 139 11.78 -0.03 2.62
C ILE A 139 11.29 -1.47 2.73
N TYR A 140 10.68 -1.81 3.87
CA TYR A 140 10.09 -3.12 4.12
C TYR A 140 8.64 -2.97 4.56
N PHE A 141 7.85 -3.99 4.29
CA PHE A 141 6.47 -4.09 4.74
C PHE A 141 6.35 -5.13 5.85
N LEU A 142 5.52 -4.85 6.85
CA LEU A 142 5.20 -5.81 7.90
C LEU A 142 4.32 -6.93 7.33
N PRO A 143 4.51 -8.19 7.74
CA PRO A 143 3.73 -9.32 7.22
C PRO A 143 2.24 -9.21 7.58
N LEU A 144 1.35 -9.82 6.80
CA LEU A 144 -0.11 -9.84 7.07
C LEU A 144 -0.45 -10.31 8.49
N TYR A 145 0.16 -11.42 8.88
CA TYR A 145 0.09 -11.96 10.23
C TYR A 145 1.38 -11.66 10.95
N ASP A 146 1.29 -11.36 12.25
CA ASP A 146 2.48 -11.26 13.10
C ASP A 146 3.02 -12.67 13.32
N ASP A 147 3.79 -13.17 12.35
CA ASP A 147 4.72 -14.24 12.64
C ASP A 147 5.69 -13.64 13.66
N SER A 148 5.81 -14.23 14.84
CA SER A 148 6.69 -13.76 15.92
C SER A 148 8.14 -13.64 15.43
N VAL A 149 8.52 -12.52 14.83
CA VAL A 149 9.86 -12.26 14.33
C VAL A 149 10.56 -11.37 15.33
N ASN A 150 11.44 -12.01 16.11
CA ASN A 150 12.55 -11.41 16.83
C ASN A 150 13.29 -10.45 15.88
N ILE A 151 13.01 -9.14 15.98
CA ILE A 151 13.91 -8.13 15.44
C ILE A 151 15.12 -8.10 16.38
N LYS A 152 16.11 -8.95 16.07
CA LYS A 152 17.46 -8.77 16.58
C LYS A 152 18.02 -7.52 15.90
N PHE A 153 18.04 -6.40 16.60
CA PHE A 153 18.90 -5.30 16.24
C PHE A 153 20.35 -5.82 16.31
N ALA A 154 21.01 -5.89 15.16
CA ALA A 154 22.44 -6.15 15.12
C ALA A 154 23.15 -4.94 15.74
N ASN A 155 23.91 -5.20 16.83
CA ASN A 155 24.81 -4.23 17.46
C ASN A 155 25.93 -3.81 16.52
#